data_AF-A0A238FL35-F1
#
_entry.id   AF-A0A238FL35-F1
#
_cell.length_a   1.000
_cell.length_b   1.000
_cell.length_c   1.000
_cell.angle_alpha   90.00
_cell.angle_beta   90.00
_cell.angle_gamma   90.00
#
_symmetry.space_group_name_H-M   'P 1'
#
loop_
_entity.id
_entity.type
_entity.pdbx_description
1 polymer ?
#
loop_
_entity_poly.entity_id
_entity_poly.type
_entity_poly.pdbx_seq_one_letter_code
_entity_poly.pdbx_strand_id
1 'polypeptide(L)'
;MASVAPVFNVRNKTEHIILPSLTVPPHAPQFSGRLGHLNEAQSTAFDQFKQRLQEAGYYNPAKGEEVRDASHTDATLVRFLRARKFQVDGAYDQFVASENWREKDKVDELYENFDVDEFVASQLVYTRWTGRRTISGQPLAVYKLSDLTKERINEYSKKADRLGPRMTALSEILTEFIVPFCDALPRDHLEIPIDATTTIVDISNVSLAKFWSLRNHMLRASSMQTANYPEMLGQTYIVGAPGFFSTVWGWIQKGFDQGTVDKMHLLSEAEVFLTLSRYILPENIPKRYGGTLDFEYNDRPNLDAEALGLLGIEKSEELPRGPLRFRPKEGLSVLGTGRKEGEAQGMEGRGAGEGVQFKSDQKEEKENKNELNGAVRSNGSAPPALEAAKEVPGAPIKDLAAALEGTTL
;
A
#
# COMPACT_ATOMS: atom_id res chain seq x y z
N MET A 1 -37.41 -23.78 -67.36
CA MET A 1 -37.19 -22.33 -67.56
C MET A 1 -37.23 -21.65 -66.20
N ALA A 2 -36.17 -20.88 -65.88
CA ALA A 2 -35.98 -19.82 -64.86
C ALA A 2 -36.71 -19.97 -63.50
N SER A 3 -36.07 -20.13 -62.33
CA SER A 3 -35.02 -19.33 -61.66
C SER A 3 -35.32 -17.83 -61.55
N VAL A 4 -35.91 -17.40 -60.43
CA VAL A 4 -35.59 -16.13 -59.73
C VAL A 4 -35.90 -16.30 -58.23
N ALA A 5 -34.90 -16.08 -57.38
CA ALA A 5 -35.00 -16.04 -55.91
C ALA A 5 -35.42 -14.65 -55.42
N PRO A 6 -36.10 -14.51 -54.26
CA PRO A 6 -36.33 -13.22 -53.64
C PRO A 6 -35.10 -12.77 -52.83
N VAL A 7 -34.67 -11.53 -53.07
CA VAL A 7 -33.63 -10.82 -52.34
C VAL A 7 -34.17 -10.42 -50.96
N PHE A 8 -33.62 -11.00 -49.89
CA PHE A 8 -33.79 -10.48 -48.53
C PHE A 8 -32.60 -9.59 -48.19
N ASN A 9 -32.88 -8.30 -48.06
CA ASN A 9 -31.92 -7.27 -47.66
C ASN A 9 -31.76 -7.29 -46.13
N VAL A 10 -30.67 -7.88 -45.64
CA VAL A 10 -30.32 -7.89 -44.21
C VAL A 10 -29.74 -6.52 -43.84
N ARG A 11 -30.60 -5.61 -43.37
CA ARG A 11 -30.14 -4.45 -42.59
C ARG A 11 -29.85 -4.93 -41.17
N ASN A 12 -28.58 -5.24 -40.90
CA ASN A 12 -28.05 -5.36 -39.54
C ASN A 12 -28.29 -4.04 -38.80
N LYS A 13 -29.23 -4.01 -37.86
CA LYS A 13 -29.22 -3.05 -36.76
C LYS A 13 -28.39 -3.67 -35.64
N THR A 14 -27.08 -3.44 -35.69
CA THR A 14 -26.21 -3.64 -34.55
C THR A 14 -26.49 -2.46 -33.61
N GLU A 15 -27.19 -2.69 -32.49
CA GLU A 15 -27.14 -1.75 -31.37
C GLU A 15 -25.70 -1.75 -30.86
N HIS A 16 -24.98 -0.68 -31.17
CA HIS A 16 -23.66 -0.43 -30.62
C HIS A 16 -23.82 -0.12 -29.14
N ILE A 17 -23.61 -1.13 -28.29
CA ILE A 17 -23.22 -0.88 -26.90
C ILE A 17 -21.81 -0.29 -26.99
N ILE A 18 -21.72 1.04 -26.88
CA ILE A 18 -20.46 1.74 -26.68
C ILE A 18 -19.98 1.35 -25.27
N LEU A 19 -19.12 0.34 -25.18
CA LEU A 19 -18.30 0.15 -24.00
C LEU A 19 -17.35 1.35 -23.91
N PRO A 20 -17.23 2.02 -22.76
CA PRO A 20 -16.27 3.10 -22.61
C PRO A 20 -14.88 2.54 -22.91
N SER A 21 -14.20 3.17 -23.88
CA SER A 21 -12.78 2.98 -24.17
C SER A 21 -11.99 2.99 -22.86
N LEU A 22 -11.43 1.85 -22.47
CA LEU A 22 -10.46 1.75 -21.38
C LEU A 22 -9.09 2.30 -21.85
N THR A 23 -9.08 3.58 -22.22
CA THR A 23 -7.85 4.38 -22.19
C THR A 23 -7.53 4.62 -20.72
N VAL A 24 -6.81 3.67 -20.11
CA VAL A 24 -6.17 3.91 -18.81
C VAL A 24 -5.07 4.93 -19.07
N PRO A 25 -5.13 6.15 -18.49
CA PRO A 25 -4.08 7.14 -18.69
C PRO A 25 -2.76 6.59 -18.16
N PRO A 26 -1.60 7.02 -18.69
CA PRO A 26 -0.34 6.87 -17.97
C PRO A 26 -0.42 7.76 -16.74
N HIS A 27 -0.96 7.24 -15.62
CA HIS A 27 -0.85 7.93 -14.36
C HIS A 27 0.60 7.81 -13.89
N ALA A 28 1.41 8.78 -14.29
CA ALA A 28 2.50 9.22 -13.45
C ALA A 28 1.96 9.36 -12.02
N PRO A 29 2.68 8.88 -11.00
CA PRO A 29 2.22 9.01 -9.64
C PRO A 29 1.89 10.48 -9.36
N GLN A 30 0.60 10.78 -9.14
CA GLN A 30 0.15 12.13 -8.88
C GLN A 30 0.58 12.47 -7.46
N PHE A 31 1.81 12.97 -7.33
CA PHE A 31 2.45 13.31 -6.07
C PHE A 31 1.83 14.54 -5.38
N SER A 32 0.86 15.20 -6.03
CA SER A 32 0.17 16.38 -5.51
C SER A 32 -0.36 16.16 -4.09
N GLY A 33 -0.02 17.09 -3.20
CA GLY A 33 -0.43 17.05 -1.80
C GLY A 33 0.36 16.05 -0.94
N ARG A 34 1.41 15.42 -1.46
CA ARG A 34 2.38 14.65 -0.66
C ARG A 34 3.54 15.55 -0.24
N LEU A 35 4.26 15.14 0.82
CA LEU A 35 5.48 15.83 1.24
C LEU A 35 6.47 15.91 0.06
N GLY A 36 7.16 17.05 -0.08
CA GLY A 36 8.00 17.36 -1.24
C GLY A 36 7.24 17.94 -2.45
N HIS A 37 5.91 17.80 -2.49
CA HIS A 37 5.05 18.22 -3.63
C HIS A 37 3.79 18.97 -3.17
N LEU A 38 3.91 19.71 -2.06
CA LEU A 38 2.88 20.62 -1.58
C LEU A 38 2.91 21.91 -2.40
N ASN A 39 1.76 22.38 -2.87
CA ASN A 39 1.64 23.73 -3.42
C ASN A 39 1.65 24.78 -2.29
N GLU A 40 1.72 26.06 -2.64
CA GLU A 40 1.82 27.16 -1.65
C GLU A 40 0.70 27.16 -0.60
N ALA A 41 -0.54 26.91 -1.02
CA ALA A 41 -1.69 26.83 -0.12
C ALA A 41 -1.60 25.62 0.82
N GLN A 42 -1.16 24.47 0.31
CA GLN A 42 -0.96 23.24 1.08
C GLN A 42 0.20 23.38 2.08
N SER A 43 1.30 24.03 1.69
CA SER A 43 2.42 24.33 2.59
C SER A 43 1.99 25.27 3.71
N THR A 44 1.21 26.31 3.38
CA THR A 44 0.64 27.24 4.38
C THR A 44 -0.26 26.50 5.37
N ALA A 45 -1.15 25.63 4.89
CA ALA A 45 -2.01 24.81 5.75
C ALA A 45 -1.18 23.85 6.63
N PHE A 46 -0.09 23.31 6.09
CA PHE A 46 0.81 22.43 6.83
C PHE A 46 1.52 23.13 7.98
N ASP A 47 2.05 24.34 7.76
CA ASP A 47 2.69 25.13 8.80
C ASP A 47 1.70 25.58 9.88
N GLN A 48 0.51 26.05 9.49
CA GLN A 48 -0.57 26.38 10.42
C GLN A 48 -0.99 25.17 11.29
N PHE A 49 -1.07 24.00 10.67
CA PHE A 49 -1.43 22.76 11.36
C PHE A 49 -0.37 22.38 12.41
N LYS A 50 0.92 22.37 12.04
CA LYS A 50 2.03 22.11 12.97
C LYS A 50 2.04 23.10 14.13
N GLN A 51 1.89 24.39 13.83
CA GLN A 51 1.86 25.44 14.85
C GLN A 51 0.72 25.20 15.84
N ARG A 52 -0.49 24.94 15.35
CA ARG A 52 -1.66 24.70 16.20
C ARG A 52 -1.51 23.46 17.07
N LEU A 53 -0.99 22.36 16.52
CA LEU A 53 -0.72 21.15 17.30
C LEU A 53 0.32 21.41 18.39
N GLN A 54 1.36 22.19 18.08
CA GLN A 54 2.41 22.54 19.04
C GLN A 54 1.87 23.44 20.16
N GLU A 55 1.08 24.46 19.84
CA GLU A 55 0.44 25.35 20.82
C GLU A 55 -0.51 24.56 21.75
N ALA A 56 -1.18 23.54 21.22
CA ALA A 56 -2.07 22.67 21.98
C ALA A 56 -1.35 21.51 22.71
N GLY A 57 -0.03 21.35 22.54
CA GLY A 57 0.78 20.32 23.20
C GLY A 57 0.73 18.93 22.57
N TYR A 58 0.12 18.76 21.39
CA TYR A 58 0.03 17.49 20.67
C TYR A 58 1.21 17.23 19.70
N TYR A 59 2.05 18.22 19.46
CA TYR A 59 3.22 18.08 18.60
C TYR A 59 4.46 18.75 19.19
N ASN A 60 5.57 18.00 19.24
CA ASN A 60 6.88 18.50 19.61
C ASN A 60 7.80 18.45 18.39
N PRO A 61 8.19 19.59 17.80
CA PRO A 61 9.15 19.59 16.71
C PRO A 61 10.52 19.16 17.21
N ALA A 62 11.37 18.66 16.30
CA ALA A 62 12.78 18.44 16.60
C ALA A 62 13.46 19.76 17.04
N LYS A 63 14.28 19.73 18.09
CA LYS A 63 14.97 20.92 18.64
C LYS A 63 16.44 20.66 18.95
N GLY A 64 17.31 21.57 18.51
CA GLY A 64 18.65 21.82 19.07
C GLY A 64 19.72 20.74 18.86
N GLU A 65 20.94 21.04 19.34
CA GLU A 65 22.15 20.18 19.24
C GLU A 65 22.02 18.83 19.97
N GLU A 66 21.06 18.70 20.90
CA GLU A 66 20.65 17.42 21.50
C GLU A 66 19.52 16.79 20.67
N VAL A 67 19.91 15.94 19.71
CA VAL A 67 19.07 15.25 18.72
C VAL A 67 17.87 14.50 19.35
N ARG A 68 16.77 15.21 19.61
CA ARG A 68 15.45 14.58 19.84
C ARG A 68 14.66 14.65 18.55
N ASP A 69 14.21 13.49 18.08
CA ASP A 69 13.32 13.40 16.93
C ASP A 69 11.98 14.06 17.25
N ALA A 70 11.30 14.56 16.20
CA ALA A 70 9.97 15.12 16.36
C ALA A 70 9.01 14.04 16.87
N SER A 71 7.99 14.44 17.65
CA SER A 71 7.03 13.45 18.21
C SER A 71 6.24 12.72 17.12
N HIS A 72 6.09 13.34 15.95
CA HIS A 72 5.48 12.77 14.76
C HIS A 72 6.27 13.17 13.52
N THR A 73 6.29 12.30 12.51
CA THR A 73 6.91 12.63 11.22
C THR A 73 6.03 13.60 10.42
N ASP A 74 6.67 14.44 9.60
CA ASP A 74 5.96 15.33 8.68
C ASP A 74 5.02 14.54 7.74
N ALA A 75 5.44 13.36 7.29
CA ALA A 75 4.61 12.46 6.49
C ALA A 75 3.31 12.07 7.22
N THR A 76 3.38 11.80 8.52
CA THR A 76 2.19 11.52 9.34
C THR A 76 1.27 12.73 9.41
N LEU A 77 1.78 13.92 9.70
CA LEU A 77 0.97 15.13 9.77
C LEU A 77 0.29 15.46 8.42
N VAL A 78 1.02 15.31 7.32
CA VAL A 78 0.47 15.51 5.96
C VAL A 78 -0.64 14.49 5.64
N ARG A 79 -0.58 13.24 6.14
CA ARG A 79 -1.67 12.27 5.96
C ARG A 79 -3.00 12.76 6.56
N PHE A 80 -2.98 13.36 7.76
CA PHE A 80 -4.17 13.93 8.38
C PHE A 80 -4.72 15.12 7.57
N LEU A 81 -3.84 15.99 7.07
CA LEU A 81 -4.24 17.08 6.18
C LEU A 81 -4.87 16.56 4.89
N ARG A 82 -4.24 15.59 4.22
CA ARG A 82 -4.75 14.98 2.98
C ARG A 82 -6.14 14.36 3.19
N ALA A 83 -6.34 13.62 4.28
CA ALA A 83 -7.64 13.03 4.62
C ALA A 83 -8.76 14.07 4.83
N ARG A 84 -8.38 15.30 5.18
CA ARG A 84 -9.29 16.43 5.38
C ARG A 84 -9.16 17.49 4.29
N LYS A 85 -8.61 17.13 3.12
CA LYS A 85 -8.47 18.02 1.95
C LYS A 85 -7.77 19.34 2.30
N PHE A 86 -6.75 19.27 3.16
CA PHE A 86 -5.98 20.39 3.71
C PHE A 86 -6.80 21.41 4.52
N GLN A 87 -7.98 21.02 5.03
CA GLN A 87 -8.71 21.81 6.01
C GLN A 87 -8.10 21.62 7.39
N VAL A 88 -7.42 22.66 7.90
CA VAL A 88 -6.65 22.61 9.15
C VAL A 88 -7.53 22.24 10.35
N ASP A 89 -8.72 22.82 10.48
CA ASP A 89 -9.64 22.51 11.59
C ASP A 89 -10.01 21.03 11.64
N GLY A 90 -10.45 20.47 10.51
CA GLY A 90 -10.83 19.05 10.45
C GLY A 90 -9.66 18.10 10.64
N ALA A 91 -8.47 18.47 10.17
CA ALA A 91 -7.24 17.70 10.39
C ALA A 91 -6.83 17.71 11.86
N TYR A 92 -6.95 18.87 12.53
CA TYR A 92 -6.72 19.04 13.96
C TYR A 92 -7.67 18.19 14.79
N ASP A 93 -8.98 18.28 14.54
CA ASP A 93 -9.97 17.51 15.29
C ASP A 93 -9.73 16.00 15.15
N GLN A 94 -9.41 15.54 13.94
CA GLN A 94 -9.10 14.13 13.71
C GLN A 94 -7.79 13.69 14.37
N PHE A 95 -6.73 14.49 14.29
CA PHE A 95 -5.45 14.19 14.92
C PHE A 95 -5.58 14.10 16.43
N VAL A 96 -6.19 15.10 17.06
CA VAL A 96 -6.43 15.12 18.51
C VAL A 96 -7.30 13.94 18.95
N ALA A 97 -8.34 13.58 18.18
CA ALA A 97 -9.15 12.40 18.47
C ALA A 97 -8.31 11.10 18.41
N SER A 98 -7.40 10.99 17.44
CA SER A 98 -6.48 9.86 17.32
C SER A 98 -5.50 9.80 18.49
N GLU A 99 -4.91 10.93 18.90
CA GLU A 99 -3.99 10.97 20.05
C GLU A 99 -4.69 10.62 21.37
N ASN A 100 -5.89 11.16 21.59
CA ASN A 100 -6.70 10.81 22.76
C ASN A 100 -7.08 9.32 22.77
N TRP A 101 -7.34 8.74 21.60
CA TRP A 101 -7.57 7.30 21.47
C TRP A 101 -6.29 6.50 21.79
N ARG A 102 -5.13 6.94 21.29
CA ARG A 102 -3.83 6.31 21.57
C ARG A 102 -3.53 6.27 23.06
N GLU A 103 -3.74 7.39 23.76
CA GLU A 103 -3.56 7.47 25.21
C GLU A 103 -4.57 6.58 25.95
N LYS A 104 -5.86 6.72 25.63
CA LYS A 104 -6.95 5.99 26.31
C LYS A 104 -6.80 4.48 26.19
N ASP A 105 -6.53 4.00 24.98
CA ASP A 105 -6.42 2.56 24.68
C ASP A 105 -4.99 2.05 24.89
N LYS A 106 -4.06 2.91 25.35
CA LYS A 106 -2.65 2.60 25.64
C LYS A 106 -1.97 1.90 24.46
N VAL A 107 -2.12 2.47 23.26
CA VAL A 107 -1.75 1.84 21.99
C VAL A 107 -0.27 1.47 21.94
N ASP A 108 0.61 2.36 22.42
CA ASP A 108 2.06 2.10 22.43
C ASP A 108 2.42 0.96 23.38
N GLU A 109 1.94 0.99 24.63
CA GLU A 109 2.15 -0.08 25.62
C GLU A 109 1.57 -1.41 25.12
N LEU A 110 0.40 -1.37 24.48
CA LEU A 110 -0.24 -2.53 23.88
C LEU A 110 0.64 -3.15 22.80
N TYR A 111 1.19 -2.34 21.89
CA TYR A 111 2.00 -2.83 20.77
C TYR A 111 3.35 -3.39 21.26
N GLU A 112 4.02 -2.67 22.15
CA GLU A 112 5.31 -3.06 22.71
C GLU A 112 5.27 -4.38 23.47
N ASN A 113 4.14 -4.67 24.13
CA ASN A 113 3.98 -5.85 24.98
C ASN A 113 3.07 -6.93 24.39
N PHE A 114 2.64 -6.79 23.13
CA PHE A 114 1.68 -7.72 22.53
C PHE A 114 2.24 -9.15 22.47
N ASP A 115 1.43 -10.15 22.83
CA ASP A 115 1.84 -11.55 22.80
C ASP A 115 2.14 -12.01 21.36
N VAL A 116 3.33 -12.55 21.14
CA VAL A 116 3.83 -12.89 19.80
C VAL A 116 2.98 -13.96 19.12
N ASP A 117 2.52 -14.98 19.86
CA ASP A 117 1.72 -16.06 19.27
C ASP A 117 0.29 -15.57 18.95
N GLU A 118 -0.32 -14.72 19.78
CA GLU A 118 -1.58 -14.04 19.48
C GLU A 118 -1.46 -13.14 18.25
N PHE A 119 -0.35 -12.41 18.11
CA PHE A 119 -0.09 -11.55 16.96
C PHE A 119 -0.06 -12.37 15.67
N VAL A 120 0.74 -13.44 15.64
CA VAL A 120 0.88 -14.33 14.48
C VAL A 120 -0.46 -14.99 14.12
N ALA A 121 -1.22 -15.46 15.11
CA ALA A 121 -2.54 -16.01 14.89
C ALA A 121 -3.50 -14.98 14.28
N SER A 122 -3.42 -13.73 14.72
CA SER A 122 -4.25 -12.62 14.21
C SER A 122 -3.90 -12.25 12.77
N GLN A 123 -2.63 -12.36 12.35
CA GLN A 123 -2.23 -12.13 10.96
C GLN A 123 -2.88 -13.10 9.98
N LEU A 124 -3.29 -14.31 10.41
CA LEU A 124 -3.89 -15.31 9.52
C LEU A 124 -5.28 -14.91 8.98
N VAL A 125 -5.90 -13.89 9.57
CA VAL A 125 -7.22 -13.37 9.16
C VAL A 125 -7.17 -11.97 8.55
N TYR A 126 -5.97 -11.40 8.36
CA TYR A 126 -5.74 -10.05 7.84
C TYR A 126 -4.74 -10.05 6.68
N THR A 127 -4.61 -8.90 6.03
CA THR A 127 -3.61 -8.67 4.99
C THR A 127 -2.19 -9.01 5.45
N ARG A 128 -1.41 -9.61 4.56
CA ARG A 128 -0.03 -10.05 4.79
C ARG A 128 0.91 -9.32 3.86
N TRP A 129 1.92 -8.65 4.42
CA TRP A 129 3.01 -8.10 3.62
C TRP A 129 3.81 -9.24 2.99
N THR A 130 4.07 -9.17 1.68
CA THR A 130 4.78 -10.21 0.94
C THR A 130 6.29 -10.17 1.16
N GLY A 131 6.82 -9.14 1.83
CA GLY A 131 8.25 -8.83 1.86
C GLY A 131 8.73 -8.04 0.64
N ARG A 132 7.83 -7.76 -0.31
CA ARG A 132 8.11 -7.02 -1.55
C ARG A 132 7.42 -5.66 -1.58
N ARG A 133 7.75 -4.88 -2.61
CA ARG A 133 7.29 -3.51 -2.81
C ARG A 133 6.80 -3.27 -4.25
N THR A 134 5.97 -2.26 -4.42
CA THR A 134 5.65 -1.66 -5.73
C THR A 134 6.91 -0.97 -6.30
N ILE A 135 6.87 -0.58 -7.58
CA ILE A 135 7.93 0.22 -8.21
C ILE A 135 8.17 1.52 -7.45
N SER A 136 7.11 2.13 -6.91
CA SER A 136 7.18 3.34 -6.09
C SER A 136 7.63 3.10 -4.64
N GLY A 137 7.99 1.86 -4.27
CA GLY A 137 8.48 1.51 -2.93
C GLY A 137 7.39 1.21 -1.89
N GLN A 138 6.10 1.28 -2.23
CA GLN A 138 5.04 0.94 -1.28
C GLN A 138 5.07 -0.55 -0.94
N PRO A 139 4.91 -0.93 0.34
CA PRO A 139 4.79 -2.34 0.71
C PRO A 139 3.67 -3.01 -0.10
N LEU A 140 3.96 -4.17 -0.68
CA LEU A 140 2.97 -4.99 -1.38
C LEU A 140 2.40 -6.02 -0.42
N ALA A 141 1.10 -5.99 -0.21
CA ALA A 141 0.41 -6.91 0.68
C ALA A 141 -0.67 -7.70 -0.05
N VAL A 142 -1.00 -8.89 0.46
CA VAL A 142 -2.05 -9.76 -0.08
C VAL A 142 -3.07 -10.04 0.99
N TYR A 143 -4.36 -10.06 0.64
CA TYR A 143 -5.46 -10.49 1.49
C TYR A 143 -6.33 -11.50 0.74
N LYS A 144 -6.19 -12.79 1.08
CA LYS A 144 -6.88 -13.88 0.37
C LYS A 144 -8.03 -14.44 1.19
N LEU A 145 -9.25 -14.04 0.83
CA LEU A 145 -10.46 -14.33 1.61
C LEU A 145 -10.81 -15.83 1.64
N SER A 146 -10.43 -16.60 0.62
CA SER A 146 -10.69 -18.05 0.61
C SER A 146 -9.97 -18.78 1.75
N ASP A 147 -8.80 -18.30 2.18
CA ASP A 147 -8.00 -18.90 3.26
C ASP A 147 -8.49 -18.52 4.68
N LEU A 148 -9.48 -17.63 4.79
CA LEU A 148 -10.17 -17.35 6.05
C LEU A 148 -11.18 -18.45 6.34
N THR A 149 -10.70 -19.60 6.84
CA THR A 149 -11.57 -20.72 7.19
C THR A 149 -12.48 -20.38 8.36
N LYS A 150 -13.57 -21.12 8.54
CA LYS A 150 -14.48 -20.92 9.68
C LYS A 150 -13.74 -21.10 11.00
N GLU A 151 -12.81 -22.06 11.06
CA GLU A 151 -12.00 -22.36 12.23
C GLU A 151 -11.10 -21.16 12.59
N ARG A 152 -10.43 -20.56 11.60
CA ARG A 152 -9.60 -19.35 11.80
C ARG A 152 -10.42 -18.17 12.28
N ILE A 153 -11.56 -17.90 11.64
CA ILE A 153 -12.46 -16.80 12.02
C ILE A 153 -13.02 -17.02 13.43
N ASN A 154 -13.42 -18.25 13.76
CA ASN A 154 -13.97 -18.58 15.07
C ASN A 154 -12.91 -18.44 16.16
N GLU A 155 -11.71 -18.95 15.95
CA GLU A 155 -10.62 -18.81 16.93
C GLU A 155 -10.22 -17.33 17.11
N TYR A 156 -10.14 -16.58 16.02
CA TYR A 156 -9.93 -15.13 16.06
C TYR A 156 -11.08 -14.39 16.78
N SER A 157 -12.32 -14.87 16.70
CA SER A 157 -13.48 -14.22 17.30
C SER A 157 -13.80 -14.70 18.72
N LYS A 158 -13.14 -15.76 19.19
CA LYS A 158 -13.41 -16.44 20.46
C LYS A 158 -13.27 -15.54 21.69
N LYS A 159 -12.32 -14.60 21.64
CA LYS A 159 -12.10 -13.57 22.66
C LYS A 159 -12.52 -12.21 22.09
N ALA A 160 -13.80 -11.88 22.22
CA ALA A 160 -14.38 -10.70 21.58
C ALA A 160 -13.75 -9.37 22.04
N ASP A 161 -13.30 -9.32 23.30
CA ASP A 161 -12.56 -8.21 23.91
C ASP A 161 -11.18 -7.99 23.27
N ARG A 162 -10.59 -9.05 22.70
CA ARG A 162 -9.28 -8.98 22.01
C ARG A 162 -9.39 -8.53 20.55
N LEU A 163 -10.58 -8.44 19.97
CA LEU A 163 -10.75 -8.00 18.58
C LEU A 163 -10.19 -6.60 18.32
N GLY A 164 -10.47 -5.64 19.21
CA GLY A 164 -9.94 -4.28 19.12
C GLY A 164 -8.40 -4.26 19.19
N PRO A 165 -7.81 -4.77 20.28
CA PRO A 165 -6.36 -4.85 20.45
C PRO A 165 -5.62 -5.54 19.29
N ARG A 166 -6.17 -6.64 18.75
CA ARG A 166 -5.58 -7.33 17.59
C ARG A 166 -5.55 -6.45 16.35
N MET A 167 -6.66 -5.77 16.05
CA MET A 167 -6.71 -4.83 14.93
C MET A 167 -5.72 -3.68 15.12
N THR A 168 -5.63 -3.13 16.33
CA THR A 168 -4.67 -2.07 16.67
C THR A 168 -3.24 -2.54 16.42
N ALA A 169 -2.83 -3.68 16.97
CA ALA A 169 -1.47 -4.18 16.81
C ALA A 169 -1.11 -4.48 15.35
N LEU A 170 -2.06 -4.97 14.55
CA LEU A 170 -1.87 -5.21 13.12
C LEU A 170 -1.84 -3.92 12.28
N SER A 171 -2.45 -2.83 12.75
CA SER A 171 -2.25 -1.50 12.16
C SER A 171 -0.89 -0.92 12.55
N GLU A 172 -0.49 -1.06 13.82
CA GLU A 172 0.76 -0.52 14.35
C GLU A 172 1.99 -1.11 13.65
N ILE A 173 2.00 -2.41 13.29
CA ILE A 173 3.13 -2.95 12.52
C ILE A 173 3.33 -2.28 11.16
N LEU A 174 2.28 -1.69 10.57
CA LEU A 174 2.43 -0.92 9.34
C LEU A 174 3.19 0.38 9.62
N THR A 175 2.85 1.12 10.66
CA THR A 175 3.46 2.42 11.00
C THR A 175 4.80 2.30 11.71
N GLU A 176 4.99 1.24 12.50
CA GLU A 176 6.16 1.06 13.32
C GLU A 176 7.28 0.33 12.58
N PHE A 177 6.95 -0.58 11.67
CA PHE A 177 7.93 -1.40 10.97
C PHE A 177 7.81 -1.34 9.46
N ILE A 178 6.72 -1.85 8.87
CA ILE A 178 6.68 -2.17 7.44
C ILE A 178 6.85 -0.93 6.56
N VAL A 179 6.14 0.16 6.85
CA VAL A 179 6.24 1.41 6.07
C VAL A 179 7.59 2.09 6.31
N PRO A 180 8.06 2.34 7.54
CA PRO A 180 9.39 2.93 7.78
C PRO A 180 10.54 2.11 7.18
N PHE A 181 10.45 0.77 7.28
CA PHE A 181 11.45 -0.12 6.71
C PHE A 181 11.48 -0.03 5.19
N CYS A 182 10.33 -0.04 4.52
CA CYS A 182 10.27 0.14 3.06
C CYS A 182 10.68 1.54 2.61
N ASP A 183 10.42 2.57 3.42
CA ASP A 183 10.83 3.95 3.14
C ASP A 183 12.36 4.13 3.16
N ALA A 184 13.05 3.35 4.01
CA ALA A 184 14.49 3.36 4.15
C ALA A 184 15.25 2.55 3.09
N LEU A 185 14.55 1.95 2.13
CA LEU A 185 15.15 1.15 1.07
C LEU A 185 15.28 1.93 -0.25
N PRO A 186 16.26 1.58 -1.11
CA PRO A 186 16.45 2.23 -2.41
C PRO A 186 15.19 2.18 -3.28
N ARG A 187 14.93 3.28 -3.97
CA ARG A 187 13.82 3.48 -4.92
C ARG A 187 13.97 4.81 -5.63
N ASP A 188 13.23 5.00 -6.71
CA ASP A 188 13.06 6.31 -7.31
C ASP A 188 12.28 7.25 -6.37
N HIS A 189 12.44 8.56 -6.59
CA HIS A 189 11.71 9.61 -5.87
C HIS A 189 11.88 9.57 -4.34
N LEU A 190 13.10 9.42 -3.84
CA LEU A 190 13.42 9.39 -2.39
C LEU A 190 12.86 10.60 -1.63
N GLU A 191 12.68 11.74 -2.30
CA GLU A 191 12.05 12.95 -1.77
C GLU A 191 10.61 12.78 -1.29
N ILE A 192 9.95 11.70 -1.72
CA ILE A 192 8.56 11.39 -1.40
C ILE A 192 8.53 10.21 -0.42
N PRO A 193 8.14 10.43 0.84
CA PRO A 193 8.05 9.36 1.81
C PRO A 193 7.01 8.31 1.42
N ILE A 194 7.30 7.06 1.75
CA ILE A 194 6.31 5.98 1.75
C ILE A 194 5.38 6.20 2.95
N ASP A 195 4.09 6.34 2.67
CA ASP A 195 3.07 6.64 3.68
C ASP A 195 1.85 5.70 3.59
N ALA A 196 1.88 4.74 2.67
CA ALA A 196 0.75 3.87 2.35
C ALA A 196 1.19 2.48 1.87
N THR A 197 0.28 1.51 1.98
CA THR A 197 0.45 0.11 1.53
C THR A 197 -0.42 -0.18 0.31
N THR A 198 0.13 -0.86 -0.70
CA THR A 198 -0.63 -1.38 -1.85
C THR A 198 -1.05 -2.82 -1.59
N THR A 199 -2.32 -3.15 -1.84
CA THR A 199 -2.88 -4.46 -1.47
C THR A 199 -3.54 -5.17 -2.66
N ILE A 200 -3.27 -6.46 -2.82
CA ILE A 200 -4.06 -7.36 -3.67
C ILE A 200 -5.08 -8.09 -2.79
N VAL A 201 -6.37 -7.90 -3.07
CA VAL A 201 -7.47 -8.57 -2.37
C VAL A 201 -8.01 -9.68 -3.26
N ASP A 202 -7.73 -10.92 -2.90
CA ASP A 202 -8.14 -12.11 -3.66
C ASP A 202 -9.43 -12.69 -3.08
N ILE A 203 -10.51 -12.53 -3.85
CA ILE A 203 -11.83 -13.08 -3.53
C ILE A 203 -12.18 -14.32 -4.37
N SER A 204 -11.18 -14.91 -5.05
CA SER A 204 -11.35 -16.18 -5.76
C SER A 204 -11.83 -17.27 -4.81
N ASN A 205 -12.76 -18.09 -5.29
CA ASN A 205 -13.34 -19.21 -4.53
C ASN A 205 -14.04 -18.78 -3.22
N VAL A 206 -14.48 -17.53 -3.13
CA VAL A 206 -15.29 -17.04 -2.01
C VAL A 206 -16.77 -17.06 -2.42
N SER A 207 -17.60 -17.75 -1.64
CA SER A 207 -19.05 -17.68 -1.86
C SER A 207 -19.59 -16.32 -1.41
N LEU A 208 -20.65 -15.84 -2.08
CA LEU A 208 -21.31 -14.59 -1.71
C LEU A 208 -21.74 -14.58 -0.23
N ALA A 209 -22.22 -15.72 0.29
CA ALA A 209 -22.56 -15.87 1.71
C ALA A 209 -21.35 -15.68 2.64
N LYS A 210 -20.19 -16.26 2.30
CA LYS A 210 -18.95 -16.06 3.07
C LYS A 210 -18.50 -14.60 3.01
N PHE A 211 -18.51 -13.98 1.83
CA PHE A 211 -18.20 -12.56 1.68
C PHE A 211 -19.06 -11.68 2.60
N TRP A 212 -20.38 -11.88 2.59
CA TRP A 212 -21.29 -11.12 3.44
C TRP A 212 -21.08 -11.36 4.93
N SER A 213 -20.68 -12.57 5.34
CA SER A 213 -20.35 -12.84 6.75
C SER A 213 -19.17 -12.00 7.26
N LEU A 214 -18.28 -11.55 6.37
CA LEU A 214 -17.11 -10.73 6.71
C LEU A 214 -17.36 -9.21 6.62
N ARG A 215 -18.49 -8.78 6.04
CA ARG A 215 -18.82 -7.37 5.79
C ARG A 215 -18.64 -6.49 7.03
N ASN A 216 -19.24 -6.87 8.15
CA ASN A 216 -19.22 -6.05 9.36
C ASN A 216 -17.80 -5.89 9.92
N HIS A 217 -16.99 -6.94 9.78
CA HIS A 217 -15.59 -6.92 10.19
C HIS A 217 -14.78 -5.97 9.30
N MET A 218 -14.97 -6.03 7.97
CA MET A 218 -14.31 -5.11 7.02
C MET A 218 -14.69 -3.65 7.28
N LEU A 219 -15.98 -3.36 7.52
CA LEU A 219 -16.43 -2.00 7.83
C LEU A 219 -15.87 -1.49 9.16
N ARG A 220 -15.79 -2.34 10.18
CA ARG A 220 -15.16 -1.99 11.46
C ARG A 220 -13.68 -1.70 11.31
N ALA A 221 -12.95 -2.55 10.59
CA ALA A 221 -11.53 -2.35 10.32
C ALA A 221 -11.29 -1.04 9.55
N SER A 222 -12.05 -0.80 8.48
CA SER A 222 -11.96 0.44 7.71
C SER A 222 -12.31 1.68 8.54
N SER A 223 -13.35 1.62 9.39
CA SER A 223 -13.71 2.75 10.25
C SER A 223 -12.59 3.09 11.25
N MET A 224 -11.96 2.08 11.84
CA MET A 224 -10.82 2.27 12.75
C MET A 224 -9.60 2.82 12.00
N GLN A 225 -9.29 2.28 10.81
CA GLN A 225 -8.19 2.75 9.97
C GLN A 225 -8.40 4.19 9.50
N THR A 226 -9.58 4.55 8.99
CA THR A 226 -9.85 5.92 8.53
C THR A 226 -9.82 6.92 9.67
N ALA A 227 -10.22 6.53 10.89
CA ALA A 227 -10.19 7.41 12.05
C ALA A 227 -8.75 7.69 12.53
N ASN A 228 -7.95 6.64 12.73
CA ASN A 228 -6.68 6.71 13.47
C ASN A 228 -5.42 6.56 12.58
N TYR A 229 -5.57 6.00 11.37
CA TYR A 229 -4.50 5.74 10.42
C TYR A 229 -4.85 6.31 9.03
N PRO A 230 -5.23 7.60 8.93
CA PRO A 230 -5.68 8.17 7.67
C PRO A 230 -4.62 8.03 6.58
N GLU A 231 -5.08 7.88 5.34
CA GLU A 231 -4.26 7.82 4.13
C GLU A 231 -3.22 6.68 4.05
N MET A 232 -3.24 5.69 4.96
CA MET A 232 -2.35 4.52 4.88
C MET A 232 -2.79 3.46 3.87
N LEU A 233 -4.05 3.49 3.44
CA LEU A 233 -4.52 2.68 2.32
C LEU A 233 -4.02 3.29 1.00
N GLY A 234 -3.19 2.55 0.28
CA GLY A 234 -2.76 2.83 -1.08
C GLY A 234 -3.69 2.18 -2.11
N GLN A 235 -3.14 1.82 -3.27
CA GLN A 235 -3.93 1.15 -4.31
C GLN A 235 -4.36 -0.24 -3.85
N THR A 236 -5.62 -0.60 -4.12
CA THR A 236 -6.20 -1.89 -3.76
C THR A 236 -6.73 -2.58 -5.01
N TYR A 237 -6.11 -3.69 -5.40
CA TYR A 237 -6.50 -4.47 -6.57
C TYR A 237 -7.31 -5.69 -6.13
N ILE A 238 -8.60 -5.70 -6.42
CA ILE A 238 -9.51 -6.78 -6.07
C ILE A 238 -9.61 -7.72 -7.26
N VAL A 239 -9.33 -9.00 -7.04
CA VAL A 239 -9.24 -10.02 -8.10
C VAL A 239 -10.12 -11.22 -7.77
N GLY A 240 -10.46 -12.01 -8.80
CA GLY A 240 -11.14 -13.29 -8.58
C GLY A 240 -12.61 -13.18 -8.21
N ALA A 241 -13.33 -12.19 -8.77
CA ALA A 241 -14.73 -11.92 -8.47
C ALA A 241 -15.76 -12.46 -9.53
N PRO A 242 -15.63 -13.67 -10.10
CA PRO A 242 -16.54 -14.09 -11.16
C PRO A 242 -17.96 -14.33 -10.61
N GLY A 243 -18.96 -13.79 -11.30
CA GLY A 243 -20.38 -14.07 -11.06
C GLY A 243 -21.13 -13.13 -10.09
N PHE A 244 -20.43 -12.30 -9.30
CA PHE A 244 -21.07 -11.30 -8.42
C PHE A 244 -20.32 -9.97 -8.31
N PHE A 245 -19.44 -9.68 -9.29
CA PHE A 245 -18.68 -8.43 -9.44
C PHE A 245 -19.51 -7.18 -9.16
N SER A 246 -20.63 -7.02 -9.85
CA SER A 246 -21.48 -5.82 -9.76
C SER A 246 -22.09 -5.63 -8.37
N THR A 247 -22.38 -6.74 -7.68
CA THR A 247 -22.92 -6.73 -6.32
C THR A 247 -21.87 -6.30 -5.31
N VAL A 248 -20.65 -6.83 -5.41
CA VAL A 248 -19.53 -6.44 -4.55
C VAL A 248 -19.16 -4.98 -4.78
N TRP A 249 -19.04 -4.56 -6.04
CA TRP A 249 -18.71 -3.18 -6.38
C TRP A 249 -19.77 -2.19 -5.88
N GLY A 250 -21.06 -2.48 -6.11
CA GLY A 250 -22.14 -1.63 -5.61
C GLY A 250 -22.22 -1.54 -4.09
N TRP A 251 -21.75 -2.57 -3.37
CA TRP A 251 -21.59 -2.49 -1.91
C TRP A 251 -20.37 -1.66 -1.51
N ILE A 252 -19.22 -1.84 -2.15
CA ILE A 252 -18.00 -1.05 -1.87
C ILE A 252 -18.30 0.45 -2.01
N GLN A 253 -18.93 0.86 -3.12
CA GLN A 253 -19.27 2.26 -3.38
C GLN A 253 -20.19 2.87 -2.31
N LYS A 254 -21.03 2.06 -1.65
CA LYS A 254 -21.96 2.52 -0.61
C LYS A 254 -21.41 2.36 0.81
N GLY A 255 -20.46 1.45 1.00
CA GLY A 255 -19.96 1.04 2.31
C GLY A 255 -18.73 1.81 2.77
N PHE A 256 -17.96 2.38 1.84
CA PHE A 256 -16.71 3.08 2.13
C PHE A 256 -16.78 4.54 1.70
N ASP A 257 -15.91 5.39 2.27
CA ASP A 257 -15.78 6.78 1.86
C ASP A 257 -15.17 6.90 0.45
N GLN A 258 -15.42 8.03 -0.23
CA GLN A 258 -15.01 8.20 -1.62
C GLN A 258 -13.50 8.08 -1.83
N GLY A 259 -12.68 8.62 -0.92
CA GLY A 259 -11.21 8.56 -1.05
C GLY A 259 -10.68 7.12 -0.95
N THR A 260 -11.35 6.27 -0.19
CA THR A 260 -11.10 4.83 -0.14
C THR A 260 -11.54 4.13 -1.44
N VAL A 261 -12.74 4.43 -1.94
CA VAL A 261 -13.29 3.84 -3.18
C VAL A 261 -12.43 4.18 -4.40
N ASP A 262 -11.92 5.41 -4.49
CA ASP A 262 -11.08 5.90 -5.61
C ASP A 262 -9.76 5.13 -5.75
N LYS A 263 -9.34 4.42 -4.70
CA LYS A 263 -8.12 3.60 -4.67
C LYS A 263 -8.37 2.13 -4.97
N MET A 264 -9.63 1.71 -5.09
CA MET A 264 -10.01 0.31 -5.31
C MET A 264 -10.25 0.04 -6.79
N HIS A 265 -9.62 -1.03 -7.30
CA HIS A 265 -9.71 -1.46 -8.68
C HIS A 265 -10.18 -2.91 -8.70
N LEU A 266 -11.40 -3.16 -9.17
CA LEU A 266 -11.91 -4.51 -9.34
C LEU A 266 -11.55 -5.01 -10.74
N LEU A 267 -10.68 -6.04 -10.80
CA LEU A 267 -10.08 -6.52 -12.04
C LEU A 267 -10.72 -7.84 -12.48
N SER A 268 -10.99 -7.96 -13.78
CA SER A 268 -11.25 -9.27 -14.40
C SER A 268 -9.96 -10.10 -14.49
N GLU A 269 -10.09 -11.41 -14.68
CA GLU A 269 -8.95 -12.34 -14.76
C GLU A 269 -7.92 -11.91 -15.82
N ALA A 270 -8.38 -11.47 -17.00
CA ALA A 270 -7.52 -11.00 -18.08
C ALA A 270 -6.80 -9.68 -17.77
N GLU A 271 -7.35 -8.86 -16.86
CA GLU A 271 -6.78 -7.56 -16.50
C GLU A 271 -5.78 -7.64 -15.35
N VAL A 272 -5.77 -8.72 -14.56
CA VAL A 272 -4.97 -8.82 -13.33
C VAL A 272 -3.51 -8.53 -13.60
N PHE A 273 -2.83 -9.38 -14.39
CA PHE A 273 -1.40 -9.21 -14.62
C PHE A 273 -1.08 -7.92 -15.39
N LEU A 274 -1.88 -7.59 -16.41
CA LEU A 274 -1.70 -6.40 -17.23
C LEU A 274 -1.77 -5.11 -16.40
N THR A 275 -2.63 -5.07 -15.37
CA THR A 275 -2.77 -3.91 -14.50
C THR A 275 -1.68 -3.88 -13.44
N LEU A 276 -1.43 -5.01 -12.76
CA LEU A 276 -0.44 -5.08 -11.68
C LEU A 276 0.99 -4.77 -12.19
N SER A 277 1.37 -5.31 -13.35
CA SER A 277 2.71 -5.13 -13.95
C SER A 277 3.04 -3.68 -14.33
N ARG A 278 2.06 -2.78 -14.35
CA ARG A 278 2.29 -1.34 -14.56
C ARG A 278 2.85 -0.64 -13.33
N TYR A 279 2.64 -1.20 -12.15
CA TYR A 279 2.95 -0.58 -10.87
C TYR A 279 3.84 -1.45 -9.98
N ILE A 280 3.94 -2.74 -10.27
CA ILE A 280 4.68 -3.73 -9.50
C ILE A 280 5.56 -4.49 -10.48
N LEU A 281 6.85 -4.63 -10.16
CA LEU A 281 7.75 -5.45 -10.98
C LEU A 281 7.26 -6.91 -11.00
N PRO A 282 7.29 -7.62 -12.16
CA PRO A 282 6.82 -9.00 -12.25
C PRO A 282 7.41 -9.96 -11.21
N GLU A 283 8.68 -9.78 -10.82
CA GLU A 283 9.36 -10.56 -9.77
C GLU A 283 8.86 -10.29 -8.34
N ASN A 284 8.06 -9.24 -8.15
CA ASN A 284 7.40 -8.91 -6.90
C ASN A 284 5.92 -9.33 -6.89
N ILE A 285 5.35 -9.69 -8.04
CA ILE A 285 3.96 -10.17 -8.16
C ILE A 285 3.94 -11.69 -7.90
N PRO A 286 3.13 -12.21 -6.96
CA PRO A 286 2.94 -13.66 -6.78
C PRO A 286 2.56 -14.37 -8.07
N LYS A 287 3.08 -15.59 -8.30
CA LYS A 287 2.81 -16.43 -9.48
C LYS A 287 1.30 -16.55 -9.80
N ARG A 288 0.46 -16.66 -8.76
CA ARG A 288 -1.01 -16.71 -8.87
C ARG A 288 -1.61 -15.54 -9.64
N TYR A 289 -0.97 -14.37 -9.61
CA TYR A 289 -1.45 -13.15 -10.27
C TYR A 289 -0.65 -12.81 -11.55
N GLY A 290 0.07 -13.80 -12.10
CA GLY A 290 0.79 -13.72 -13.37
C GLY A 290 2.27 -13.31 -13.28
N GLY A 291 2.77 -13.02 -12.07
CA GLY A 291 4.19 -12.69 -11.87
C GLY A 291 5.10 -13.90 -11.67
N THR A 292 6.27 -13.67 -11.08
CA THR A 292 7.28 -14.72 -10.86
C THR A 292 7.68 -14.89 -9.39
N LEU A 293 7.12 -14.09 -8.46
CA LEU A 293 7.37 -14.24 -7.04
C LEU A 293 6.83 -15.59 -6.54
N ASP A 294 7.71 -16.38 -5.93
CA ASP A 294 7.35 -17.59 -5.20
C ASP A 294 6.86 -17.20 -3.80
N PHE A 295 5.54 -17.03 -3.68
CA PHE A 295 4.87 -16.61 -2.45
C PHE A 295 3.43 -17.11 -2.43
N GLU A 296 3.06 -17.80 -1.36
CA GLU A 296 1.69 -18.14 -0.99
C GLU A 296 1.24 -17.31 0.22
N TYR A 297 -0.08 -17.12 0.36
CA TYR A 297 -0.66 -16.17 1.32
C TYR A 297 -0.23 -16.39 2.79
N ASN A 298 0.02 -17.64 3.20
CA ASN A 298 0.41 -17.94 4.58
C ASN A 298 1.93 -17.91 4.82
N ASP A 299 2.72 -17.64 3.77
CA ASP A 299 4.18 -17.62 3.87
C ASP A 299 4.67 -16.45 4.74
N ARG A 300 5.92 -16.57 5.17
CA ARG A 300 6.66 -15.45 5.75
C ARG A 300 6.96 -14.40 4.65
N PRO A 301 7.22 -13.14 5.03
CA PRO A 301 7.69 -12.14 4.08
C PRO A 301 8.94 -12.65 3.32
N ASN A 302 8.87 -12.66 2.00
CA ASN A 302 9.97 -12.96 1.10
C ASN A 302 10.70 -11.64 0.83
N LEU A 303 11.78 -11.37 1.56
CA LEU A 303 12.58 -10.15 1.42
C LEU A 303 13.47 -10.20 0.18
N ASP A 304 13.61 -9.06 -0.51
CA ASP A 304 14.52 -8.92 -1.64
C ASP A 304 15.95 -8.61 -1.17
N ALA A 305 16.91 -8.57 -2.10
CA ALA A 305 18.32 -8.39 -1.76
C ALA A 305 18.61 -7.05 -1.05
N GLU A 306 17.87 -6.00 -1.38
CA GLU A 306 18.01 -4.69 -0.73
C GLU A 306 17.52 -4.73 0.71
N ALA A 307 16.35 -5.33 0.95
CA ALA A 307 15.80 -5.52 2.29
C ALA A 307 16.68 -6.40 3.18
N LEU A 308 17.19 -7.51 2.63
CA LEU A 308 18.15 -8.37 3.31
C LEU A 308 19.45 -7.61 3.63
N GLY A 309 19.95 -6.84 2.66
CA GLY A 309 21.16 -6.03 2.81
C GLY A 309 21.04 -4.96 3.89
N LEU A 310 19.91 -4.25 3.95
CA LEU A 310 19.65 -3.25 4.99
C LEU A 310 19.67 -3.86 6.40
N LEU A 311 19.12 -5.06 6.57
CA LEU A 311 19.16 -5.76 7.86
C LEU A 311 20.47 -6.54 8.08
N GLY A 312 21.30 -6.70 7.05
CA GLY A 312 22.49 -7.53 7.08
C GLY A 312 22.22 -9.02 7.37
N ILE A 313 21.04 -9.52 7.00
CA ILE A 313 20.64 -10.94 7.21
C ILE A 313 20.75 -11.73 5.91
N GLU A 314 21.02 -13.03 6.02
CA GLU A 314 21.04 -13.95 4.88
C GLU A 314 19.63 -14.36 4.46
N LYS A 315 19.47 -14.81 3.21
CA LYS A 315 18.16 -15.26 2.67
C LYS A 315 17.54 -16.43 3.44
N SER A 316 18.36 -17.23 4.13
CA SER A 316 17.90 -18.34 4.99
C SER A 316 17.43 -17.88 6.37
N GLU A 317 17.74 -16.66 6.77
CA GLU A 317 17.27 -16.08 8.04
C GLU A 317 15.85 -15.51 7.85
N GLU A 318 14.99 -15.73 8.85
CA GLU A 318 13.63 -15.19 8.84
C GLU A 318 13.54 -13.92 9.69
N LEU A 319 12.66 -12.99 9.30
CA LEU A 319 12.24 -11.91 10.19
C LEU A 319 11.60 -12.49 11.48
N PRO A 320 11.89 -11.89 12.65
CA PRO A 320 11.26 -12.31 13.89
C PRO A 320 9.73 -12.21 13.80
N ARG A 321 9.01 -13.12 14.47
CA ARG A 321 7.54 -13.04 14.53
C ARG A 321 7.07 -11.85 15.36
N GLY A 322 5.80 -11.48 15.26
CA GLY A 322 5.20 -10.54 16.21
C GLY A 322 5.51 -9.07 15.91
N PRO A 323 5.26 -8.19 16.91
CA PRO A 323 5.55 -6.76 16.83
C PRO A 323 7.03 -6.47 16.54
N LEU A 324 7.27 -5.50 15.65
CA LEU A 324 8.59 -5.03 15.24
C LEU A 324 8.54 -3.51 15.10
N ARG A 325 9.68 -2.85 15.21
CA ARG A 325 9.83 -1.42 14.92
C ARG A 325 11.08 -1.19 14.10
N PHE A 326 11.06 -0.27 13.15
CA PHE A 326 12.24 0.18 12.43
C PHE A 326 12.32 1.71 12.50
N ARG A 327 13.46 2.21 12.97
CA ARG A 327 13.79 3.64 12.97
C ARG A 327 15.12 3.81 12.26
N PRO A 328 15.27 4.72 11.28
CA PRO A 328 16.51 4.82 10.50
C PRO A 328 17.79 5.00 11.33
N LYS A 329 17.72 5.68 12.49
CA LYS A 329 18.88 5.89 13.37
C LYS A 329 19.17 4.70 14.28
N GLU A 330 18.14 4.01 14.75
CA GLU A 330 18.24 2.97 15.79
C GLU A 330 18.23 1.56 15.18
N GLY A 331 17.79 1.40 13.93
CA GLY A 331 17.60 0.12 13.26
C GLY A 331 16.32 -0.58 13.67
N LEU A 332 16.35 -1.91 13.58
CA LEU A 332 15.27 -2.82 13.96
C LEU A 332 15.19 -2.98 15.48
N SER A 333 13.99 -2.82 16.05
CA SER A 333 13.67 -3.25 17.42
C SER A 333 12.71 -4.42 17.40
N VAL A 334 13.00 -5.42 18.24
CA VAL A 334 12.18 -6.60 18.40
C VAL A 334 11.30 -6.44 19.63
N LEU A 335 9.98 -6.35 19.39
CA LEU A 335 9.00 -6.08 20.42
C LEU A 335 8.15 -7.32 20.73
N GLY A 336 7.20 -7.17 21.65
CA GLY A 336 6.24 -8.19 22.05
C GLY A 336 6.75 -9.12 23.15
N THR A 337 5.82 -9.87 23.73
CA THR A 337 6.08 -10.82 24.83
C THR A 337 5.84 -12.27 24.40
N GLY A 338 6.30 -13.23 25.19
CA GLY A 338 6.05 -14.66 24.93
C GLY A 338 6.87 -15.29 23.79
N ARG A 339 7.92 -14.60 23.31
CA ARG A 339 8.79 -15.10 22.25
C ARG A 339 9.56 -16.35 22.69
N LYS A 340 9.79 -17.29 21.77
CA LYS A 340 10.60 -18.47 22.03
C LYS A 340 12.07 -18.10 22.18
N GLU A 341 12.78 -18.83 23.02
CA GLU A 341 14.22 -18.66 23.22
C GLU A 341 14.98 -18.75 21.88
N GLY A 342 15.86 -17.79 21.60
CA GLY A 342 16.67 -17.72 20.40
C GLY A 342 16.01 -17.12 19.14
N GLU A 343 14.69 -16.96 19.09
CA GLU A 343 13.94 -16.60 17.85
C GLU A 343 14.30 -15.24 17.23
N ALA A 344 14.88 -14.33 18.00
CA ALA A 344 15.26 -12.99 17.54
C ALA A 344 16.69 -12.60 17.95
N GLN A 345 17.52 -13.60 18.25
CA GLN A 345 18.87 -13.36 18.74
C GLN A 345 19.69 -12.61 17.68
N GLY A 346 20.29 -11.48 18.08
CA GLY A 346 21.11 -10.66 17.19
C GLY A 346 20.34 -9.82 16.17
N MET A 347 19.01 -9.70 16.30
CA MET A 347 18.20 -8.88 15.38
C MET A 347 18.09 -7.40 15.80
N GLU A 348 18.22 -7.12 17.09
CA GLU A 348 18.15 -5.76 17.63
C GLU A 348 19.24 -4.85 17.04
N GLY A 349 18.87 -3.63 16.63
CA GLY A 349 19.75 -2.61 16.08
C GLY A 349 20.14 -2.79 14.61
N ARG A 350 19.70 -3.87 13.93
CA ARG A 350 20.06 -4.11 12.52
C ARG A 350 19.52 -3.02 11.59
N GLY A 351 20.37 -2.54 10.68
CA GLY A 351 20.05 -1.47 9.73
C GLY A 351 20.12 -0.05 10.28
N ALA A 352 20.62 0.14 11.50
CA ALA A 352 20.86 1.45 12.08
C ALA A 352 21.84 2.27 11.23
N GLY A 353 21.38 3.40 10.69
CA GLY A 353 22.19 4.33 9.88
C GLY A 353 22.45 3.90 8.43
N GLU A 354 21.99 2.71 8.02
CA GLU A 354 22.28 2.12 6.70
C GLU A 354 21.19 2.39 5.65
N GLY A 355 20.03 2.91 6.08
CA GLY A 355 18.91 3.22 5.19
C GLY A 355 19.19 4.39 4.25
N VAL A 356 18.62 4.37 3.05
CA VAL A 356 18.67 5.53 2.14
C VAL A 356 17.88 6.69 2.75
N GLN A 357 18.40 7.90 2.59
CA GLN A 357 17.74 9.12 3.04
C GLN A 357 17.78 10.15 1.93
N PHE A 358 16.63 10.80 1.69
CA PHE A 358 16.63 11.99 0.88
C PHE A 358 17.33 13.13 1.63
N LYS A 359 18.42 13.62 1.05
CA LYS A 359 19.06 14.86 1.47
C LYS A 359 18.57 15.94 0.52
N SER A 360 17.73 16.86 0.99
CA SER A 360 17.44 18.05 0.20
C SER A 360 18.75 18.83 0.06
N ASP A 361 19.17 19.11 -1.17
CA ASP A 361 20.27 20.04 -1.41
C ASP A 361 19.86 21.37 -0.78
N GLN A 362 20.42 21.68 0.39
CA GLN A 362 20.38 23.05 0.89
C GLN A 362 21.09 23.88 -0.17
N LYS A 363 20.41 24.90 -0.69
CA LYS A 363 20.96 25.87 -1.64
C LYS A 363 22.35 26.31 -1.18
N GLU A 364 23.40 25.75 -1.77
CA GLU A 364 24.63 26.50 -1.93
C GLU A 364 24.29 27.63 -2.90
N GLU A 365 24.10 28.84 -2.37
CA GLU A 365 24.28 30.06 -3.15
C GLU A 365 25.73 30.08 -3.64
N LYS A 366 25.96 29.52 -4.83
CA LYS A 366 27.10 29.87 -5.66
C LYS A 366 26.55 30.44 -6.96
N GLU A 367 26.67 31.75 -7.05
CA GLU A 367 26.64 32.47 -8.31
C GLU A 367 27.56 31.77 -9.31
N ASN A 368 27.00 31.23 -10.38
CA ASN A 368 27.66 31.29 -11.67
C ASN A 368 26.63 31.30 -12.79
N LYS A 369 26.51 32.48 -13.41
CA LYS A 369 25.92 32.66 -14.72
C LYS A 369 26.71 31.81 -15.71
N ASN A 370 26.04 30.88 -16.38
CA ASN A 370 26.19 30.75 -17.81
C ASN A 370 24.99 30.03 -18.43
N GLU A 371 24.51 30.64 -19.50
CA GLU A 371 23.43 30.19 -20.37
C GLU A 371 23.76 28.84 -21.00
N LEU A 372 22.74 27.98 -21.14
CA LEU A 372 22.62 27.07 -22.28
C LEU A 372 21.16 26.68 -22.49
N ASN A 373 20.60 27.23 -23.58
CA ASN A 373 19.36 26.79 -24.21
C ASN A 373 19.45 25.31 -24.65
N GLY A 374 18.37 24.55 -24.47
CA GLY A 374 18.30 23.19 -25.00
C GLY A 374 16.97 22.49 -24.78
N ALA A 375 16.00 22.76 -25.67
CA ALA A 375 14.87 21.93 -26.11
C ALA A 375 14.29 20.86 -25.14
N VAL A 376 13.02 21.09 -24.78
CA VAL A 376 12.07 20.08 -24.31
C VAL A 376 12.05 18.89 -25.29
N ARG A 377 12.54 17.73 -24.86
CA ARG A 377 12.29 16.45 -25.54
C ARG A 377 11.05 15.80 -24.93
N SER A 378 10.05 15.59 -25.76
CA SER A 378 8.86 14.79 -25.48
C SER A 378 9.27 13.32 -25.28
N ASN A 379 9.22 12.81 -24.05
CA ASN A 379 9.36 11.38 -23.79
C ASN A 379 7.98 10.73 -23.70
N GLY A 380 7.46 10.32 -24.86
CA GLY A 380 6.40 9.31 -25.00
C GLY A 380 6.99 7.91 -25.13
N SER A 381 7.88 7.51 -24.22
CA SER A 381 8.41 6.14 -24.15
C SER A 381 7.63 5.32 -23.13
N ALA A 382 7.30 4.08 -23.48
CA ALA A 382 6.63 3.13 -22.60
C ALA A 382 7.35 2.99 -21.24
N PRO A 383 6.63 2.68 -20.13
CA PRO A 383 7.25 2.53 -18.82
C PRO A 383 8.35 1.46 -18.85
N PRO A 384 9.47 1.65 -18.13
CA PRO A 384 10.58 0.69 -18.05
C PRO A 384 10.14 -0.75 -17.74
N ALA A 385 9.04 -0.92 -17.00
CA ALA A 385 8.46 -2.21 -16.64
C ALA A 385 7.90 -3.01 -17.84
N LEU A 386 7.38 -2.34 -18.88
CA LEU A 386 6.87 -3.02 -20.08
C LEU A 386 8.00 -3.57 -20.94
N GLU A 387 9.16 -2.91 -20.95
CA GLU A 387 10.38 -3.40 -21.61
C GLU A 387 11.03 -4.52 -20.78
N ALA A 388 11.13 -4.37 -19.45
CA ALA A 388 11.64 -5.41 -18.56
C ALA A 388 10.81 -6.71 -18.64
N ALA A 389 9.48 -6.61 -18.81
CA ALA A 389 8.61 -7.76 -18.98
C ALA A 389 8.88 -8.56 -20.27
N LYS A 390 9.51 -7.98 -21.30
CA LYS A 390 9.87 -8.70 -22.54
C LYS A 390 11.07 -9.63 -22.36
N GLU A 391 11.89 -9.40 -21.34
CA GLU A 391 13.15 -10.12 -21.12
C GLU A 391 13.04 -11.33 -20.17
N VAL A 392 11.87 -11.58 -19.56
CA VAL A 392 11.66 -12.69 -18.61
C VAL A 392 11.30 -14.00 -19.34
N PRO A 393 12.16 -15.05 -19.32
CA PRO A 393 11.85 -16.32 -19.95
C PRO A 393 10.73 -17.06 -19.19
N GLY A 394 9.62 -17.36 -19.86
CA GLY A 394 8.53 -18.18 -19.32
C GLY A 394 7.27 -17.43 -18.89
N ALA A 395 7.23 -16.09 -19.00
CA ALA A 395 5.97 -15.37 -18.93
C ALA A 395 5.11 -15.69 -20.18
N PRO A 396 3.78 -15.73 -20.08
CA PRO A 396 2.88 -15.96 -21.21
C PRO A 396 2.86 -14.73 -22.14
N ILE A 397 3.98 -14.46 -22.82
CA ILE A 397 4.21 -13.28 -23.66
C ILE A 397 3.80 -13.56 -25.12
N LYS A 398 3.68 -14.83 -25.53
CA LYS A 398 3.46 -15.18 -26.95
C LYS A 398 2.19 -14.60 -27.57
N ASP A 399 1.18 -14.25 -26.76
CA ASP A 399 -0.07 -13.66 -27.26
C ASP A 399 -0.13 -12.12 -27.09
N LEU A 400 0.81 -11.49 -26.38
CA LEU A 400 0.77 -10.05 -26.13
C LEU A 400 1.24 -9.23 -27.34
N ALA A 401 2.24 -9.71 -28.08
CA ALA A 401 2.71 -9.08 -29.32
C ALA A 401 1.64 -9.12 -30.42
N ALA A 402 0.93 -10.25 -30.55
CA ALA A 402 -0.14 -10.41 -31.53
C ALA A 402 -1.39 -9.55 -31.22
N ALA A 403 -1.66 -9.29 -29.93
CA ALA A 403 -2.76 -8.42 -29.51
C ALA A 403 -2.46 -6.92 -29.72
N LEU A 404 -1.19 -6.52 -29.78
CA LEU A 404 -0.76 -5.12 -29.92
C LEU A 404 -0.50 -4.70 -31.37
N GLU A 405 -0.19 -5.64 -32.28
CA GLU A 405 0.01 -5.36 -33.71
C GLU A 405 -1.30 -5.15 -34.50
N GLY A 406 -2.46 -5.40 -33.89
CA GLY A 406 -3.76 -5.41 -34.58
C GLY A 406 -4.57 -4.10 -34.59
N THR A 407 -4.12 -3.03 -33.94
CA THR A 407 -4.86 -1.75 -33.89
C THR A 407 -4.05 -0.61 -34.50
N THR A 408 -4.20 -0.42 -35.81
CA THR A 408 -3.83 0.80 -36.51
C THR A 408 -4.82 1.93 -36.20
N LEU A 409 -4.26 3.02 -35.64
CA LEU A 409 -4.68 4.43 -35.55
C LEU A 409 -6.16 4.79 -35.41
#